data_AF-H2ZJZ5-F1
#
_entry.id   AF-H2ZJZ5-F1
#
_cell.length_a   1.000
_cell.length_b   1.000
_cell.length_c   1.000
_cell.angle_alpha   90.00
_cell.angle_beta   90.00
_cell.angle_gamma   90.00
#
_symmetry.space_group_name_H-M   'P 1'
#
loop_
_entity.id
_entity.type
_entity.pdbx_description
1 polymer ?
#
loop_
_entity_poly.entity_id
_entity_poly.type
_entity_poly.pdbx_seq_one_letter_code
_entity_poly.pdbx_strand_id
1 'polypeptide(L)'
;MINCMTDIKRVGDDINCSSGCKELVRKKLKSIVDNLKGMTKCGEQAEALATGYMYLGSLYKYYPEKSIACYRSGLWVLEHTFGENAKRISDYGTTTHNLAATLLERGEDLEEVKRLLEAAVERQQAAVDFEDSSLTKEECVRRSVKLLKEVQMKISFKASSEKDRRTAFKYSQPENVGNRNTQRSTSLENIEKSTNTESI
;
A
#
# COMPACT_ATOMS: atom_id res chain seq x y z
N MET A 1 26.23 -2.83 15.77
CA MET A 1 24.87 -2.99 16.35
C MET A 1 23.93 -3.77 15.43
N ILE A 2 24.01 -3.58 14.10
CA ILE A 2 23.18 -4.29 13.12
C ILE A 2 23.27 -5.81 13.30
N ASN A 3 24.48 -6.39 13.41
CA ASN A 3 24.67 -7.83 13.64
C ASN A 3 23.90 -8.36 14.86
N CYS A 4 23.90 -7.62 15.97
CA CYS A 4 23.15 -8.01 17.17
C CYS A 4 21.62 -8.00 16.93
N MET A 5 21.11 -7.05 16.15
CA MET A 5 19.68 -7.01 15.80
C MET A 5 19.31 -8.14 14.84
N THR A 6 20.21 -8.49 13.92
CA THR A 6 20.06 -9.63 12.99
C THR A 6 19.95 -10.95 13.76
N ASP A 7 20.82 -11.17 14.75
CA ASP A 7 20.76 -12.36 15.60
C ASP A 7 19.48 -12.42 16.43
N ILE A 8 19.07 -11.29 17.02
CA ILE A 8 17.81 -11.19 17.77
C ILE A 8 16.62 -11.51 16.86
N LYS A 9 16.60 -10.97 15.64
CA LYS A 9 15.57 -11.28 14.65
C LYS A 9 15.57 -12.77 14.29
N ARG A 10 16.74 -13.36 14.06
CA ARG A 10 16.88 -14.79 13.73
C ARG A 10 16.28 -15.69 14.81
N VAL A 11 16.50 -15.36 16.08
CA VAL A 11 15.86 -16.07 17.21
C VAL A 11 14.34 -15.89 17.19
N GLY A 12 13.86 -14.67 16.89
CA GLY A 12 12.42 -14.39 16.82
C GLY A 12 11.70 -15.08 15.65
N ASP A 13 12.39 -15.28 14.53
CA ASP A 13 11.89 -15.98 13.35
C ASP A 13 11.92 -17.50 13.48
N ASP A 14 12.66 -18.04 14.46
CA ASP A 14 12.74 -19.49 14.67
C ASP A 14 11.35 -20.08 14.95
N ILE A 15 10.98 -21.10 14.17
CA ILE A 15 9.72 -21.83 14.30
C ILE A 15 9.63 -22.57 15.65
N ASN A 16 10.78 -22.95 16.21
CA ASN A 16 10.89 -23.67 17.48
C ASN A 16 10.92 -22.73 18.70
N CYS A 17 11.10 -21.42 18.49
CA CYS A 17 11.05 -20.44 19.58
C CYS A 17 9.61 -20.33 20.11
N SER A 18 9.46 -20.58 21.41
CA SER A 18 8.18 -20.52 22.12
C SER A 18 7.55 -19.13 22.05
N SER A 19 6.25 -19.02 22.34
CA SER A 19 5.55 -17.73 22.41
C SER A 19 6.20 -16.77 23.41
N GLY A 20 6.62 -17.29 24.58
CA GLY A 20 7.36 -16.53 25.59
C GLY A 20 8.73 -16.05 25.09
N CYS A 21 9.47 -16.90 24.37
CA CYS A 21 10.72 -16.54 23.70
C CYS A 21 10.48 -15.39 22.69
N LYS A 22 9.45 -15.48 21.85
CA LYS A 22 9.09 -14.44 20.86
C LYS A 22 8.71 -13.11 21.52
N GLU A 23 8.04 -13.16 22.68
CA GLU A 23 7.72 -11.96 23.46
C GLU A 23 8.99 -11.29 24.03
N LEU A 24 9.91 -12.08 24.59
CA LEU A 24 11.18 -11.56 25.10
C LEU A 24 12.02 -10.92 24.00
N VAL A 25 12.11 -11.57 22.83
CA VAL A 25 12.78 -11.02 21.64
C VAL A 25 12.17 -9.67 21.24
N ARG A 26 10.84 -9.59 21.13
CA ARG A 26 10.13 -8.34 20.80
C ARG A 26 10.41 -7.24 21.82
N LYS A 27 10.34 -7.53 23.12
CA LYS A 27 10.66 -6.57 24.19
C LYS A 27 12.10 -6.08 24.11
N LYS A 28 13.05 -7.00 23.89
CA LYS A 28 14.47 -6.66 23.80
C LYS A 28 14.77 -5.80 22.58
N LEU A 29 14.26 -6.17 21.41
CA LEU A 29 14.44 -5.38 20.20
C LEU A 29 13.79 -4.01 20.32
N LYS A 30 12.58 -3.93 20.89
CA LYS A 30 11.92 -2.65 21.16
C LYS A 30 12.79 -1.75 22.05
N SER A 31 13.36 -2.27 23.14
CA SER A 31 14.26 -1.48 24.00
C SER A 31 15.50 -0.98 23.26
N ILE A 32 16.05 -1.77 22.33
CA ILE A 32 17.17 -1.34 21.48
C ILE A 32 16.73 -0.19 20.56
N VAL A 33 15.58 -0.33 19.89
CA VAL A 33 15.00 0.72 19.03
C VAL A 33 14.73 2.00 19.81
N ASP A 34 14.14 1.90 21.01
CA ASP A 34 13.86 3.05 21.87
C ASP A 34 15.15 3.79 22.28
N ASN A 35 16.22 3.04 22.60
CA ASN A 35 17.53 3.62 22.90
C ASN A 35 18.17 4.28 21.66
N LEU A 36 18.12 3.61 20.50
CA LEU A 36 18.62 4.16 19.24
C LEU A 36 17.92 5.48 18.92
N LYS A 37 16.59 5.53 19.04
CA LYS A 37 15.79 6.74 18.79
C LYS A 37 16.25 7.94 19.63
N GLY A 38 16.64 7.71 20.89
CA GLY A 38 17.16 8.78 21.76
C GLY A 38 18.60 9.21 21.44
N MET A 39 19.34 8.40 20.68
CA MET A 39 20.76 8.58 20.41
C MET A 39 21.09 8.95 18.96
N THR A 40 20.15 8.80 18.02
CA THR A 40 20.38 9.04 16.58
C THR A 40 20.81 10.47 16.31
N LYS A 41 22.06 10.64 15.89
CA LYS A 41 22.68 11.93 15.54
C LYS A 41 23.35 11.92 14.15
N CYS A 42 23.57 10.74 13.57
CA CYS A 42 24.28 10.59 12.29
C CYS A 42 23.68 9.44 11.45
N GLY A 43 24.17 9.33 10.21
CA GLY A 43 23.71 8.35 9.22
C GLY A 43 23.74 6.91 9.72
N GLU A 44 24.89 6.41 10.20
CA GLU A 44 25.01 5.01 10.65
C GLU A 44 24.01 4.64 11.77
N GLN A 45 23.73 5.58 12.67
CA GLN A 45 22.75 5.38 13.74
C GLN A 45 21.31 5.43 13.22
N ALA A 46 21.04 6.25 12.21
CA ALA A 46 19.74 6.31 11.56
C ALA A 46 19.46 5.05 10.75
N GLU A 47 20.46 4.51 10.06
CA GLU A 47 20.38 3.23 9.35
C GLU A 47 20.08 2.10 10.33
N ALA A 48 20.86 1.98 11.41
CA ALA A 48 20.60 1.00 12.47
C ALA A 48 19.20 1.16 13.10
N LEU A 49 18.74 2.41 13.30
CA LEU A 49 17.38 2.66 13.80
C LEU A 49 16.32 2.18 12.81
N ALA A 50 16.49 2.45 11.51
CA ALA A 50 15.60 2.00 10.46
C ALA A 50 15.55 0.46 10.35
N THR A 51 16.71 -0.20 10.38
CA THR A 51 16.80 -1.67 10.44
C THR A 51 16.07 -2.21 11.66
N GLY A 52 16.26 -1.58 12.83
CA GLY A 52 15.58 -1.96 14.07
C GLY A 52 14.06 -1.87 13.94
N TYR A 53 13.53 -0.79 13.34
CA TYR A 53 12.11 -0.66 13.04
C TYR A 53 11.62 -1.72 12.04
N MET A 54 12.38 -2.00 10.98
CA MET A 54 12.04 -3.04 10.01
C MET A 54 11.93 -4.42 10.68
N TYR A 55 12.91 -4.80 11.50
CA TYR A 55 12.90 -6.07 12.21
C TYR A 55 11.78 -6.14 13.23
N LEU A 56 11.53 -5.06 13.96
CA LEU A 56 10.44 -5.00 14.93
C LEU A 56 9.07 -5.12 14.26
N GLY A 57 8.87 -4.49 13.10
CA GLY A 57 7.67 -4.65 12.30
C GLY A 57 7.45 -6.11 11.88
N SER A 58 8.51 -6.77 11.40
CA SER A 58 8.46 -8.18 11.01
C SER A 58 8.08 -9.10 12.19
N LEU A 59 8.61 -8.85 13.39
CA LEU A 59 8.23 -9.59 14.58
C LEU A 59 6.79 -9.34 15.02
N TYR A 60 6.21 -8.20 14.66
CA TYR A 60 4.80 -7.87 14.87
C TYR A 60 3.88 -8.35 13.74
N LYS A 61 4.27 -9.33 12.91
CA LYS A 61 3.42 -9.84 11.81
C LYS A 61 1.98 -10.21 12.19
N TYR A 62 1.74 -10.66 13.42
CA TYR A 62 0.39 -10.98 13.93
C TYR A 62 -0.34 -9.80 14.57
N TYR A 63 0.28 -8.63 14.61
CA TYR A 63 -0.24 -7.36 15.13
C TYR A 63 -0.08 -6.29 14.05
N PRO A 64 -0.86 -6.37 12.96
CA PRO A 64 -0.62 -5.62 11.73
C PRO A 64 -0.55 -4.09 11.93
N GLU A 65 -1.32 -3.52 12.85
CA GLU A 65 -1.25 -2.09 13.19
C GLU A 65 0.13 -1.69 13.72
N LYS A 66 0.70 -2.53 14.60
CA LYS A 66 2.05 -2.30 15.15
C LYS A 66 3.12 -2.52 14.08
N SER A 67 2.93 -3.51 13.23
CA SER A 67 3.82 -3.80 12.09
C SER A 67 3.90 -2.59 11.14
N ILE A 68 2.75 -2.08 10.70
CA ILE A 68 2.63 -0.90 9.83
C ILE A 68 3.28 0.34 10.48
N ALA A 69 3.01 0.59 11.77
CA ALA A 69 3.60 1.72 12.48
C ALA A 69 5.13 1.65 12.52
N CYS A 70 5.68 0.45 12.73
CA CYS A 70 7.12 0.24 12.70
C CYS A 70 7.71 0.48 11.31
N TYR A 71 7.13 -0.10 10.25
CA TYR A 71 7.63 0.12 8.89
C TYR A 71 7.56 1.58 8.46
N ARG A 72 6.45 2.28 8.74
CA ARG A 72 6.33 3.72 8.48
C ARG A 72 7.39 4.53 9.23
N SER A 73 7.69 4.17 10.47
CA SER A 73 8.76 4.82 11.26
C SER A 73 10.14 4.58 10.64
N GLY A 74 10.44 3.36 10.20
CA GLY A 74 11.70 3.03 9.51
C GLY A 74 11.86 3.78 8.19
N LEU A 75 10.81 3.82 7.37
CA LEU A 75 10.80 4.59 6.11
C LEU A 75 11.02 6.09 6.37
N TRP A 76 10.34 6.66 7.37
CA TRP A 76 10.52 8.06 7.75
C TRP A 76 11.95 8.37 8.17
N VAL A 77 12.59 7.50 8.97
CA VAL A 77 13.99 7.69 9.38
C VAL A 77 14.92 7.72 8.16
N LEU A 78 14.72 6.80 7.21
CA LEU A 78 15.52 6.70 6.00
C LEU A 78 15.33 7.92 5.09
N GLU A 79 14.09 8.28 4.81
CA GLU A 79 13.73 9.42 3.96
C GLU A 79 14.22 10.75 4.57
N HIS A 80 14.02 10.94 5.88
CA HIS A 80 14.39 12.18 6.55
C HIS A 80 15.91 12.36 6.70
N THR A 81 16.64 11.28 6.92
CA THR A 81 18.10 11.36 7.15
C THR A 81 18.90 11.36 5.84
N PHE A 82 18.49 10.57 4.86
CA PHE A 82 19.27 10.34 3.64
C PHE A 82 18.66 10.96 2.38
N GLY A 83 17.39 11.39 2.43
CA GLY A 83 16.67 11.95 1.28
C GLY A 83 16.73 11.01 0.08
N GLU A 84 17.11 11.56 -1.08
CA GLU A 84 17.28 10.81 -2.33
C GLU A 84 18.30 9.67 -2.24
N ASN A 85 19.26 9.75 -1.32
CA ASN A 85 20.26 8.68 -1.16
C ASN A 85 19.70 7.45 -0.45
N ALA A 86 18.52 7.53 0.18
CA ALA A 86 17.88 6.39 0.84
C ALA A 86 17.66 5.20 -0.12
N LYS A 87 17.46 5.45 -1.42
CA LYS A 87 17.31 4.39 -2.46
C LYS A 87 18.54 3.50 -2.63
N ARG A 88 19.70 3.93 -2.14
CA ARG A 88 20.92 3.12 -2.16
C ARG A 88 20.98 2.11 -1.01
N ILE A 89 20.08 2.24 -0.03
CA ILE A 89 20.02 1.41 1.18
C ILE A 89 18.99 0.28 0.99
N SER A 90 19.42 -0.96 1.11
CA SER A 90 18.61 -2.17 0.86
C SER A 90 17.41 -2.28 1.79
N ASP A 91 17.56 -1.87 3.04
CA ASP A 91 16.49 -1.82 4.03
C ASP A 91 15.35 -0.87 3.63
N TYR A 92 15.61 0.16 2.83
CA TYR A 92 14.56 1.05 2.35
C TYR A 92 13.59 0.31 1.43
N GLY A 93 14.12 -0.43 0.45
CA GLY A 93 13.32 -1.25 -0.44
C GLY A 93 12.63 -2.40 0.30
N THR A 94 13.34 -3.08 1.20
CA THR A 94 12.81 -4.21 1.99
C THR A 94 11.69 -3.77 2.94
N THR A 95 11.86 -2.64 3.63
CA THR A 95 10.83 -2.06 4.51
C THR A 95 9.58 -1.65 3.71
N THR A 96 9.78 -1.09 2.51
CA THR A 96 8.67 -0.71 1.62
C THR A 96 7.87 -1.94 1.18
N HIS A 97 8.56 -3.02 0.80
CA HIS A 97 7.92 -4.31 0.48
C HIS A 97 7.10 -4.83 1.65
N ASN A 98 7.68 -4.87 2.85
CA ASN A 98 7.02 -5.41 4.04
C ASN A 98 5.78 -4.61 4.45
N LEU A 99 5.83 -3.28 4.30
CA LEU A 99 4.67 -2.42 4.49
C LEU A 99 3.56 -2.77 3.50
N ALA A 100 3.88 -2.86 2.21
CA ALA A 100 2.90 -3.18 1.17
C ALA A 100 2.26 -4.56 1.39
N ALA A 101 3.07 -5.56 1.74
CA ALA A 101 2.58 -6.90 2.04
C ALA A 101 1.62 -6.90 3.24
N THR A 102 1.95 -6.17 4.31
CA THR A 102 1.09 -6.07 5.50
C THR A 102 -0.23 -5.35 5.20
N LEU A 103 -0.20 -4.29 4.38
CA LEU A 103 -1.41 -3.58 3.94
C LEU A 103 -2.29 -4.48 3.06
N LEU A 104 -1.68 -5.29 2.19
CA LEU A 104 -2.41 -6.24 1.36
C LEU A 104 -3.11 -7.32 2.19
N GLU A 105 -2.43 -7.87 3.20
CA GLU A 105 -3.00 -8.88 4.10
C GLU A 105 -4.19 -8.34 4.90
N ARG A 106 -4.19 -7.04 5.21
CA ARG A 106 -5.32 -6.34 5.85
C ARG A 106 -6.48 -6.04 4.90
N GLY A 107 -6.30 -6.19 3.59
CA GLY A 107 -7.30 -5.81 2.60
C GLY A 107 -7.47 -4.29 2.43
N GLU A 108 -6.40 -3.52 2.67
CA GLU A 108 -6.38 -2.07 2.46
C GLU A 108 -6.41 -1.71 0.94
N ASP A 109 -6.34 -0.43 0.62
CA ASP A 109 -6.42 0.07 -0.77
C ASP A 109 -5.38 -0.59 -1.69
N LEU A 110 -5.87 -1.38 -2.67
CA LEU A 110 -5.04 -2.09 -3.63
C LEU A 110 -4.20 -1.15 -4.49
N GLU A 111 -4.65 0.08 -4.74
CA GLU A 111 -3.85 1.06 -5.49
C GLU A 111 -2.69 1.61 -4.65
N GLU A 112 -2.88 1.81 -3.34
CA GLU A 112 -1.78 2.14 -2.43
C GLU A 112 -0.76 1.00 -2.35
N VAL A 113 -1.23 -0.23 -2.17
CA VAL A 113 -0.37 -1.43 -2.16
C VAL A 113 0.43 -1.54 -3.45
N LYS A 114 -0.21 -1.34 -4.61
CA LYS A 114 0.46 -1.37 -5.91
C LYS A 114 1.57 -0.32 -6.00
N ARG A 115 1.29 0.94 -5.66
CA ARG A 115 2.29 2.03 -5.66
C ARG A 115 3.49 1.70 -4.77
N LEU A 116 3.23 1.16 -3.58
CA LEU A 116 4.29 0.77 -2.65
C LEU A 116 5.13 -0.39 -3.20
N LEU A 117 4.52 -1.38 -3.87
CA LEU A 117 5.27 -2.48 -4.48
C LEU A 117 6.12 -2.03 -5.68
N GLU A 118 5.61 -1.11 -6.50
CA GLU A 118 6.38 -0.47 -7.58
C GLU A 118 7.60 0.27 -6.99
N ALA A 119 7.39 1.08 -5.95
CA ALA A 119 8.46 1.77 -5.25
C ALA A 119 9.45 0.79 -4.59
N ALA A 120 8.98 -0.32 -4.02
CA ALA A 120 9.85 -1.33 -3.43
C ALA A 120 10.77 -1.97 -4.47
N VAL A 121 10.26 -2.30 -5.66
CA VAL A 121 11.07 -2.83 -6.77
C VAL A 121 12.15 -1.83 -7.19
N GLU A 122 11.78 -0.57 -7.40
CA GLU A 122 12.73 0.49 -7.78
C GLU A 122 13.84 0.66 -6.73
N ARG A 123 13.45 0.78 -5.44
CA ARG A 123 14.39 0.94 -4.32
C ARG A 123 15.31 -0.28 -4.18
N GLN A 124 14.79 -1.50 -4.31
CA GLN A 124 15.59 -2.73 -4.26
C GLN A 124 16.57 -2.82 -5.43
N GLN A 125 16.18 -2.36 -6.62
CA GLN A 125 17.07 -2.31 -7.79
C GLN A 125 18.16 -1.23 -7.65
N ALA A 126 17.86 -0.10 -7.02
CA ALA A 126 18.80 0.99 -6.80
C ALA A 126 19.78 0.73 -5.64
N ALA A 127 19.42 -0.13 -4.70
CA ALA A 127 20.24 -0.44 -3.54
C ALA A 127 21.56 -1.15 -3.91
N VAL A 128 22.63 -0.77 -3.21
CA VAL A 128 24.02 -1.19 -3.50
C VAL A 128 24.66 -1.97 -2.35
N ASP A 129 24.00 -2.04 -1.20
CA ASP A 129 24.52 -2.52 0.09
C ASP A 129 23.86 -3.84 0.52
N PHE A 130 23.63 -4.76 -0.41
CA PHE A 130 23.03 -6.08 -0.11
C PHE A 130 23.99 -7.09 0.53
N GLU A 131 25.25 -6.71 0.78
CA GLU A 131 26.35 -7.61 1.13
C GLU A 131 26.11 -8.40 2.44
N ASP A 132 25.29 -7.87 3.36
CA ASP A 132 24.99 -8.48 4.66
C ASP A 132 23.51 -8.92 4.83
N SER A 133 22.74 -8.98 3.75
CA SER A 133 21.32 -9.37 3.81
C SER A 133 21.13 -10.90 3.82
N SER A 134 20.15 -11.38 4.61
CA SER A 134 19.71 -12.79 4.59
C SER A 134 19.11 -13.24 3.25
N LEU A 135 18.79 -12.30 2.37
CA LEU A 135 18.26 -12.53 1.02
C LEU A 135 19.11 -11.75 0.01
N THR A 136 19.38 -12.37 -1.13
CA THR A 136 20.03 -11.65 -2.23
C THR A 136 19.11 -10.58 -2.80
N LYS A 137 19.71 -9.58 -3.47
CA LYS A 137 18.97 -8.54 -4.18
C LYS A 137 17.94 -9.12 -5.15
N GLU A 138 18.32 -10.13 -5.91
CA GLU A 138 17.48 -10.81 -6.89
C GLU A 138 16.26 -11.44 -6.23
N GLU A 139 16.44 -12.08 -5.09
CA GLU A 139 15.35 -12.72 -4.34
C GLU A 139 14.38 -11.67 -3.77
N CYS A 140 14.88 -10.56 -3.24
CA CYS A 140 14.06 -9.45 -2.78
C CYS A 140 13.22 -8.84 -3.91
N VAL A 141 13.85 -8.53 -5.05
CA VAL A 141 13.16 -7.98 -6.24
C VAL A 141 12.12 -8.98 -6.76
N ARG A 142 12.47 -10.27 -6.86
CA ARG A 142 11.57 -11.32 -7.34
C ARG A 142 10.30 -11.42 -6.48
N ARG A 143 10.43 -11.33 -5.15
CA ARG A 143 9.29 -11.34 -4.22
C ARG A 143 8.37 -10.13 -4.44
N SER A 144 8.94 -8.93 -4.54
CA SER A 144 8.17 -7.71 -4.80
C SER A 144 7.43 -7.77 -6.14
N VAL A 145 8.10 -8.21 -7.21
CA VAL A 145 7.49 -8.36 -8.54
C VAL A 145 6.37 -9.40 -8.53
N LYS A 146 6.57 -10.54 -7.84
CA LYS A 146 5.52 -11.56 -7.72
C LYS A 146 4.27 -10.98 -7.06
N LEU A 147 4.43 -10.31 -5.93
CA LEU A 147 3.30 -9.73 -5.19
C LEU A 147 2.61 -8.60 -5.99
N LEU A 148 3.38 -7.80 -6.72
CA LEU A 148 2.85 -6.75 -7.60
C LEU A 148 1.93 -7.35 -8.68
N LYS A 149 2.33 -8.46 -9.31
CA LYS A 149 1.48 -9.17 -10.28
C LYS A 149 0.18 -9.68 -9.65
N GLU A 150 0.25 -10.21 -8.44
CA GLU A 150 -0.95 -10.67 -7.70
C GLU A 150 -1.92 -9.52 -7.43
N VAL A 151 -1.42 -8.34 -7.03
CA VAL A 151 -2.24 -7.15 -6.81
C VAL A 151 -2.85 -6.63 -8.11
N GLN A 152 -2.07 -6.56 -9.19
CA GLN A 152 -2.56 -6.14 -10.51
C GLN A 152 -3.68 -7.04 -11.04
N MET A 153 -3.58 -8.36 -10.82
CA MET A 153 -4.67 -9.30 -11.14
C MET A 153 -5.93 -9.02 -10.31
N LYS A 154 -5.79 -8.78 -8.99
CA LYS A 154 -6.93 -8.45 -8.10
C LYS A 154 -7.64 -7.18 -8.53
N ILE A 155 -6.90 -6.13 -8.88
CA ILE A 155 -7.45 -4.85 -9.38
C ILE A 155 -8.23 -5.08 -10.68
N SER A 156 -7.61 -5.80 -11.63
CA SER A 156 -8.23 -6.09 -12.93
C SER A 156 -9.53 -6.89 -12.77
N PHE A 157 -9.54 -7.89 -11.89
CA PHE A 157 -10.74 -8.67 -11.58
C PHE A 157 -11.84 -7.82 -10.95
N LYS A 158 -11.50 -6.94 -10.00
CA LYS A 158 -12.46 -6.02 -9.37
C LYS A 158 -13.10 -5.08 -10.40
N ALA A 159 -12.29 -4.53 -11.31
CA ALA A 159 -12.77 -3.66 -12.38
C ALA A 159 -13.73 -4.38 -13.34
N SER A 160 -13.40 -5.61 -13.76
CA SER A 160 -14.29 -6.43 -14.59
C SER A 160 -15.61 -6.76 -13.89
N SER A 161 -15.55 -7.20 -12.63
CA SER A 161 -16.75 -7.50 -11.84
C SER A 161 -17.67 -6.29 -11.66
N GLU A 162 -17.10 -5.10 -11.49
CA GLU A 162 -17.89 -3.87 -11.34
C GLU A 162 -18.53 -3.45 -12.66
N LYS A 163 -17.84 -3.63 -13.80
CA LYS A 163 -18.41 -3.43 -15.13
C LYS A 163 -19.59 -4.37 -15.38
N ASP A 164 -19.46 -5.64 -15.00
CA ASP A 164 -20.53 -6.63 -15.15
C ASP A 164 -21.74 -6.27 -14.28
N ARG A 165 -21.52 -5.83 -13.02
CA ARG A 165 -22.59 -5.33 -12.13
C ARG A 165 -23.31 -4.10 -12.69
N ARG A 166 -22.58 -3.12 -13.20
CA ARG A 166 -23.17 -1.92 -13.83
C ARG A 166 -24.02 -2.29 -15.06
N THR A 167 -23.54 -3.25 -15.84
CA THR A 167 -24.26 -3.76 -17.01
C THR A 167 -25.53 -4.48 -16.58
N ALA A 168 -25.46 -5.39 -15.59
CA ALA A 168 -26.63 -6.09 -15.05
C ALA A 168 -27.67 -5.14 -14.43
N PHE A 169 -27.24 -4.08 -13.72
CA PHE A 169 -28.14 -3.05 -13.19
C PHE A 169 -28.86 -2.28 -14.31
N LYS A 170 -28.15 -1.95 -15.40
CA LYS A 170 -28.75 -1.28 -16.57
C LYS A 170 -29.81 -2.15 -17.26
N TYR A 171 -29.63 -3.47 -17.30
CA TYR A 171 -30.59 -4.42 -17.89
C TYR A 171 -31.73 -4.84 -16.95
N SER A 172 -31.66 -4.51 -15.66
CA SER A 172 -32.71 -4.81 -14.67
C SER A 172 -33.59 -3.60 -14.32
N GLN A 173 -33.30 -2.42 -14.89
CA GLN A 173 -34.28 -1.35 -14.90
C GLN A 173 -35.37 -1.68 -15.92
N PRO A 174 -36.65 -1.76 -15.51
CA PRO A 174 -37.73 -1.92 -16.47
C PRO A 174 -37.67 -0.73 -17.42
N GLU A 175 -37.58 -1.01 -18.73
CA GLU A 175 -37.85 0.01 -19.74
C GLU A 175 -39.20 0.64 -19.39
N ASN A 176 -39.26 1.97 -19.35
CA ASN A 176 -40.51 2.72 -19.28
C ASN A 176 -41.29 2.44 -20.57
N VAL A 177 -41.93 1.27 -20.62
CA VAL A 177 -42.89 0.88 -21.65
C VAL A 177 -44.19 1.56 -21.28
N GLY A 178 -44.46 2.71 -21.90
CA GLY A 178 -45.81 3.25 -21.96
C GLY A 178 -45.93 4.76 -21.90
N ASN A 179 -45.71 5.43 -23.02
CA ASN A 179 -46.71 6.39 -23.51
C ASN A 179 -46.54 6.66 -25.00
N ARG A 180 -46.94 5.69 -25.83
CA ARG A 180 -47.39 5.95 -27.20
C ARG A 180 -48.91 6.00 -27.17
N ASN A 181 -49.49 7.18 -26.97
CA ASN A 181 -50.84 7.52 -27.43
C ASN A 181 -51.10 9.01 -27.24
N THR A 182 -50.84 9.80 -28.29
CA THR A 182 -51.74 10.93 -28.60
C THR A 182 -51.74 11.12 -30.12
N GLN A 183 -52.96 11.29 -30.62
CA GLN A 183 -53.40 11.04 -31.98
C GLN A 183 -52.86 12.00 -33.03
N ARG A 184 -52.81 11.47 -34.26
CA ARG A 184 -52.74 12.18 -35.54
C ARG A 184 -54.01 13.02 -35.77
N SER A 185 -53.77 14.24 -36.27
CA SER A 185 -54.58 15.03 -37.22
C SER A 185 -56.00 15.49 -36.84
N THR A 186 -56.14 16.82 -36.73
CA THR A 186 -57.14 17.59 -37.49
C THR A 186 -56.53 18.94 -37.94
N SER A 187 -56.27 19.01 -39.24
CA SER A 187 -56.56 20.08 -40.21
C SER A 187 -56.84 21.54 -39.79
N LEU A 188 -56.16 22.41 -40.57
CA LEU A 188 -56.64 23.64 -41.22
C LEU A 188 -56.63 24.97 -40.45
N GLU A 189 -55.68 25.79 -40.90
CA GLU A 189 -55.89 27.14 -41.47
C GLU A 189 -56.52 28.26 -40.61
N ASN A 190 -55.73 29.34 -40.58
CA ASN A 190 -56.10 30.69 -41.00
C ASN A 190 -56.32 31.80 -39.95
N ILE A 191 -55.55 32.88 -40.20
CA ILE A 191 -55.87 34.31 -40.13
C ILE A 191 -55.45 35.10 -38.88
N GLU A 192 -54.48 35.97 -39.16
CA GLU A 192 -54.19 37.31 -38.62
C GLU A 192 -55.27 37.96 -37.72
N LYS A 193 -54.84 38.63 -36.65
CA LYS A 193 -55.02 40.09 -36.52
C LYS A 193 -54.25 40.69 -35.34
N SER A 194 -53.61 41.81 -35.67
CA SER A 194 -53.09 42.90 -34.83
C SER A 194 -54.03 43.38 -33.72
N THR A 195 -53.47 43.81 -32.58
CA THR A 195 -53.60 45.15 -31.94
C THR A 195 -52.90 45.12 -30.57
N ASN A 196 -51.82 45.91 -30.40
CA ASN A 196 -51.78 47.15 -29.62
C ASN A 196 -52.46 47.09 -28.25
N THR A 197 -51.68 47.23 -27.16
CA THR A 197 -51.67 48.45 -26.32
C THR A 197 -50.56 48.41 -25.28
N GLU A 198 -49.77 49.49 -25.26
CA GLU A 198 -48.92 49.94 -24.16
C GLU A 198 -49.73 50.48 -22.97
N SER A 199 -49.02 50.68 -21.86
CA SER A 199 -49.30 51.55 -20.69
C SER A 199 -50.04 50.89 -19.51
N ILE A 200 -49.36 50.77 -18.36
CA ILE A 200 -49.23 51.82 -17.33
C ILE A 200 -47.79 51.82 -16.81
#